data_AF-A0A3R7P3X6-F1
#
_entry.id   AF-A0A3R7P3X6-F1
#
_cell.length_a   1.000
_cell.length_b   1.000
_cell.length_c   1.000
_cell.angle_alpha   90.00
_cell.angle_beta   90.00
_cell.angle_gamma   90.00
#
_symmetry.space_group_name_H-M   'P 1'
#
loop_
_entity.id
_entity.type
_entity.pdbx_description
1 polymer ?
#
loop_
_entity_poly.entity_id
_entity_poly.type
_entity_poly.pdbx_seq_one_letter_code
_entity_poly.pdbx_strand_id
1 'polypeptide(L)'
;MGKEPSHLATDRTPGPFRVRCLRCDTIVESWHRDVSAPKGATIGMAYCQCGNIGADSLVFQDFGRVLFRNANSYEVVTDKTERPE
;
A
#
# COMPACT_ATOMS: atom_id res chain seq x y z
N MET A 1 -12.59 27.49 -18.90
CA MET A 1 -11.77 26.31 -19.23
C MET A 1 -11.60 25.47 -17.96
N GLY A 2 -12.32 24.36 -17.84
CA GLY A 2 -12.16 23.44 -16.71
C GLY A 2 -10.87 22.65 -16.86
N LYS A 3 -9.99 22.69 -15.85
CA LYS A 3 -8.86 21.77 -15.78
C LYS A 3 -9.36 20.47 -15.16
N GLU A 4 -9.41 19.44 -15.99
CA GLU A 4 -9.58 18.05 -15.56
C GLU A 4 -8.54 17.73 -14.47
N PRO A 5 -8.94 17.21 -13.30
CA PRO A 5 -7.98 16.76 -12.32
C PRO A 5 -7.34 15.49 -12.88
N SER A 6 -6.08 15.60 -13.30
CA SER A 6 -5.28 14.46 -13.68
C SER A 6 -5.26 13.49 -12.49
N HIS A 7 -5.92 12.34 -12.61
CA HIS A 7 -6.02 11.28 -11.59
C HIS A 7 -4.68 10.64 -11.17
N LEU A 8 -3.54 11.27 -11.50
CA LEU A 8 -2.19 10.80 -11.22
C LEU A 8 -1.31 11.90 -10.58
N ALA A 9 -1.91 12.87 -9.90
CA ALA A 9 -1.16 13.65 -8.92
C ALA A 9 -0.80 12.71 -7.76
N THR A 10 0.32 12.01 -7.90
CA THR A 10 0.98 11.26 -6.84
C THR A 10 1.23 12.25 -5.72
N ASP A 11 0.39 12.23 -4.70
CA ASP A 11 0.67 12.92 -3.45
C ASP A 11 1.98 12.32 -2.93
N ARG A 12 3.08 13.07 -3.07
CA ARG A 12 4.44 12.58 -2.74
C ARG A 12 4.67 12.59 -1.23
N THR A 13 3.63 12.31 -0.46
CA THR A 13 3.72 12.21 1.00
C THR A 13 4.45 10.92 1.34
N PRO A 14 5.59 10.98 2.07
CA PRO A 14 6.25 9.78 2.55
C PRO A 14 5.33 9.04 3.51
N GLY A 15 5.19 7.73 3.32
CA GLY A 15 4.23 6.96 4.11
C GLY A 15 4.25 5.47 3.78
N PRO A 16 3.37 4.70 4.44
CA PRO A 16 3.29 3.27 4.21
C PRO A 16 2.65 2.96 2.86
N PHE A 17 3.01 1.79 2.34
CA PHE A 17 2.27 1.13 1.28
C PHE A 17 1.42 0.01 1.88
N ARG A 18 0.10 0.06 1.65
CA ARG A 18 -0.86 -0.89 2.21
C ARG A 18 -1.56 -1.69 1.13
N VAL A 19 -1.66 -2.99 1.35
CA VAL A 19 -2.29 -3.91 0.41
C VAL A 19 -3.10 -4.95 1.17
N ARG A 20 -4.38 -5.08 0.86
CA ARG A 20 -5.24 -6.13 1.44
C ARG A 20 -5.19 -7.39 0.59
N CYS A 21 -5.02 -8.52 1.26
CA CYS A 21 -5.09 -9.82 0.64
C CYS A 21 -6.55 -10.26 0.51
N LEU A 22 -7.06 -10.40 -0.71
CA LEU A 22 -8.45 -10.83 -0.95
C LEU A 22 -8.71 -12.31 -0.59
N ARG A 23 -7.68 -13.06 -0.18
CA ARG A 23 -7.78 -14.47 0.22
C ARG A 23 -7.88 -14.68 1.72
N CYS A 24 -7.09 -13.95 2.51
CA CYS A 24 -7.02 -14.11 3.96
C CYS A 24 -7.37 -12.82 4.73
N ASP A 25 -7.79 -11.79 4.01
CA ASP A 25 -8.21 -10.50 4.51
C ASP A 25 -7.14 -9.66 5.25
N THR A 26 -5.93 -10.18 5.42
CA THR A 26 -4.83 -9.44 6.03
C THR A 26 -4.49 -8.19 5.22
N ILE A 27 -4.46 -7.03 5.88
CA ILE A 27 -3.84 -5.81 5.36
C ILE A 27 -2.35 -5.88 5.68
N VAL A 28 -1.54 -5.92 4.62
CA VAL A 28 -0.09 -5.86 4.69
C VAL A 28 0.32 -4.40 4.63
N GLU A 29 1.04 -3.93 5.67
CA GLU A 29 1.61 -2.59 5.73
C GLU A 29 3.13 -2.67 5.63
N SER A 30 3.70 -2.02 4.62
CA SER A 30 5.14 -1.94 4.39
C SER A 30 5.61 -0.48 4.45
N TRP A 31 6.73 -0.24 5.13
CA TRP A 31 7.37 1.06 5.20
C TRP A 31 8.73 1.04 4.51
N HIS A 32 9.04 2.09 3.75
CA HIS A 32 10.38 2.26 3.21
C HIS A 32 11.36 2.68 4.31
N ARG A 33 12.59 2.17 4.25
CA ARG A 33 13.63 2.40 5.28
C ARG A 33 14.03 3.87 5.48
N ASP A 34 13.81 4.71 4.48
CA ASP A 34 14.18 6.13 4.51
C ASP A 34 13.01 7.02 5.00
N VAL A 35 11.91 6.41 5.47
CA VAL A 35 10.74 7.10 6.01
C VAL A 35 10.63 6.83 7.51
N SER A 36 10.30 7.86 8.29
CA SER A 36 10.03 7.72 9.73
C SER A 36 8.79 6.85 9.96
N ALA A 37 9.00 5.59 10.33
CA ALA A 37 7.93 4.64 10.61
C ALA A 37 7.59 4.57 12.11
N PRO A 38 6.33 4.26 12.47
CA PRO A 38 5.93 3.98 13.85
C PRO A 38 6.71 2.82 14.46
N LYS A 39 6.84 2.81 15.79
CA LYS A 39 7.48 1.70 16.50
C LYS A 39 6.73 0.39 16.25
N GLY A 40 7.45 -0.64 15.81
CA GLY A 40 6.89 -1.95 15.51
C GLY A 40 6.34 -2.10 14.08
N ALA A 41 6.43 -1.05 13.26
CA ALA A 41 6.13 -1.15 11.84
C ALA A 41 7.11 -2.07 11.11
N THR A 42 6.65 -2.71 10.04
CA THR A 42 7.52 -3.54 9.19
C THR A 42 8.23 -2.66 8.17
N ILE A 43 9.57 -2.65 8.23
CA ILE A 43 10.43 -1.97 7.26
C ILE A 43 10.80 -2.93 6.12
N GLY A 44 10.64 -2.48 4.88
CA GLY A 44 10.86 -3.30 3.69
C GLY A 44 9.71 -4.25 3.42
N MET A 45 10.01 -5.40 2.82
CA MET A 45 8.98 -6.33 2.35
C MET A 45 8.19 -6.97 3.51
N ALA A 46 6.87 -6.79 3.48
CA ALA A 46 5.92 -7.39 4.42
C ALA A 46 5.03 -8.42 3.70
N TYR A 47 4.51 -9.41 4.41
CA TYR A 47 3.68 -10.49 3.84
C TYR A 47 2.36 -10.66 4.58
N CYS A 48 1.33 -11.12 3.88
CA CYS A 48 0.08 -11.51 4.52
C CYS A 48 0.21 -12.85 5.27
N GLN A 49 -0.73 -13.15 6.16
CA GLN A 49 -0.70 -14.36 6.99
C GLN A 49 -0.67 -15.66 6.16
N CYS A 50 -1.34 -15.70 5.01
CA CYS A 50 -1.36 -16.88 4.15
C CYS A 50 -0.20 -16.94 3.13
N GLY A 51 0.68 -15.94 3.12
CA GLY A 51 1.82 -15.85 2.20
C GLY A 51 1.45 -15.71 0.72
N ASN A 52 0.19 -15.38 0.41
CA ASN A 52 -0.28 -15.18 -0.96
C ASN A 52 0.25 -13.89 -1.59
N ILE A 53 0.39 -12.84 -0.77
CA ILE A 53 0.85 -11.53 -1.20
C ILE A 53 1.96 -11.00 -0.30
N GLY A 54 2.85 -10.20 -0.88
CA GLY A 54 3.80 -9.35 -0.18
C GLY A 54 3.81 -7.94 -0.74
N ALA A 55 4.06 -6.95 0.12
CA ALA A 55 4.09 -5.54 -0.21
C ALA A 55 5.46 -4.94 0.13
N ASP A 56 5.99 -4.12 -0.78
CA ASP A 56 7.28 -3.42 -0.62
C ASP A 56 7.10 -1.94 -0.98
N SER A 57 7.19 -1.05 0.00
CA SER A 57 7.01 0.39 -0.15
C SER A 57 8.15 1.03 -0.96
N LEU A 58 7.80 1.98 -1.82
CA LEU A 58 8.73 2.78 -2.61
C LEU A 58 8.75 4.25 -2.16
N VAL A 59 8.89 4.47 -0.85
CA VAL A 59 8.99 5.79 -0.16
C VAL A 59 7.65 6.50 0.02
N PHE A 60 6.85 6.60 -1.03
CA PHE A 60 5.61 7.38 -0.99
C PHE A 60 4.41 6.54 -0.56
N GLN A 61 3.47 7.19 0.12
CA GLN A 61 2.19 6.60 0.48
C GLN A 61 1.48 6.04 -0.74
N ASP A 62 0.84 4.88 -0.58
CA ASP A 62 0.10 4.17 -1.62
C ASP A 62 0.95 3.78 -2.85
N PHE A 63 2.27 3.93 -2.77
CA PHE A 63 3.20 3.66 -3.84
C PHE A 63 4.19 2.55 -3.46
N GLY A 64 4.11 1.43 -4.17
CA GLY A 64 4.93 0.27 -3.88
C GLY A 64 4.83 -0.83 -4.91
N ARG A 65 5.46 -1.96 -4.60
CA ARG A 65 5.45 -3.19 -5.40
C ARG A 65 4.67 -4.26 -4.66
N VAL A 66 3.88 -5.03 -5.40
CA VAL A 66 3.16 -6.19 -4.86
C VAL A 66 3.72 -7.46 -5.48
N LEU A 67 4.18 -8.39 -4.64
CA LEU A 67 4.41 -9.77 -5.04
C LEU A 67 3.14 -10.56 -4.78
N PHE A 68 2.68 -11.34 -5.76
CA PHE A 68 1.46 -12.14 -5.62
C PHE A 68 1.60 -13.48 -6.32
N ARG A 69 0.98 -14.52 -5.75
CA ARG A 69 0.93 -15.87 -6.37
C ARG A 69 -0.23 -16.03 -7.34
N ASN A 70 -1.31 -15.29 -7.16
CA ASN A 70 -2.53 -15.37 -7.97
C ASN A 70 -2.92 -13.98 -8.48
N ALA A 71 -3.30 -13.88 -9.76
CA ALA A 71 -3.84 -12.64 -10.31
C ALA A 71 -5.14 -12.23 -9.58
N ASN A 72 -5.41 -10.93 -9.51
CA ASN A 72 -6.60 -10.35 -8.87
C ASN A 72 -6.80 -10.81 -7.41
N SER A 73 -5.71 -11.05 -6.67
CA SER A 73 -5.77 -11.56 -5.29
C SER A 73 -5.46 -10.51 -4.22
N TYR A 74 -5.41 -9.25 -4.63
CA TYR A 74 -5.16 -8.12 -3.74
C TYR A 74 -5.86 -6.85 -4.19
N GLU A 75 -6.05 -5.94 -3.23
CA GLU A 75 -6.44 -4.55 -3.47
C GLU A 75 -5.45 -3.62 -2.75
N VAL A 76 -5.07 -2.51 -3.39
CA VAL A 76 -4.27 -1.46 -2.75
C VAL A 76 -5.21 -0.65 -1.86
N VAL A 77 -4.84 -0.51 -0.59
CA VAL A 77 -5.62 0.28 0.38
C VAL A 77 -5.06 1.69 0.38
N THR A 78 -5.83 2.63 -0.17
CA THR A 78 -5.48 4.06 -0.15
C THR A 78 -6.21 4.78 0.99
N ASP A 79 -5.62 5.83 1.55
CA ASP A 79 -6.25 6.62 2.63
C ASP A 79 -7.61 7.23 2.20
N LYS A 80 -7.77 7.49 0.90
CA LYS A 80 -9.04 7.96 0.32
C LYS A 80 -10.16 6.90 0.33
N THR A 81 -9.81 5.62 0.45
CA THR A 81 -10.75 4.50 0.49
C THR A 81 -11.40 4.34 1.88
N GLU A 82 -10.89 5.00 2.91
CA GLU A 82 -11.34 4.87 4.30
C GLU A 82 -12.26 6.01 4.79
N ARG A 83 -12.69 6.96 3.93
CA ARG A 83 -13.73 7.94 4.30
C ARG A 83 -15.12 7.31 4.11
N PRO A 84 -15.85 6.93 5.18
CA PRO A 84 -17.29 6.82 5.08
C PRO A 84 -17.87 8.24 4.84
N GLU A 85 -18.77 8.34 3.88
CA GLU A 85 -19.63 9.51 3.67
C GLU A 85 -20.62 9.68 4.84
#